data_AF-A2GB13-F1
#
_entry.id   AF-A2GB13-F1
#
_cell.length_a   1.000
_cell.length_b   1.000
_cell.length_c   1.000
_cell.angle_alpha   90.00
_cell.angle_beta   90.00
_cell.angle_gamma   90.00
#
_symmetry.space_group_name_H-M   'P 1'
#
loop_
_entity.id
_entity.type
_entity.pdbx_description
1 polymer ?
#
loop_
_entity_poly.entity_id
_entity_poly.type
_entity_poly.pdbx_seq_one_letter_code
_entity_poly.pdbx_strand_id
1 'polypeptide(L)'
;MSTTENTTTVIVHEAINEEYEYIQFNKQLRLIRSVKDDMYQMQSILTACFAPDTKLPKDWFRNQSTQELLSEAQRDILFSENSEEQRDILFSENSEEQRDILFSENSEEQRDILFSENSEEQRVGKKPQSPKLYENREKLPNGLRGYYVHRLLVNNVAQWASARYSWYVCKLLDELHRQERGEMEKKLQAKDEVIESKDKSIQKRIPRSVPKGTEKSYKYMIYTEELEKEEDRDMVMLHLVRRNNKSFYDLAKIYKSDRNWFYRENLPISMTPNEQIKEIVKNTLPQTHYDIKGCTILTFKEDLTLLKEKITEYFDNFKEEE
;
A
#
# COMPACT_ATOMS: atom_id res chain seq x y z
N MET A 1 -13.54 -26.29 -25.66
CA MET A 1 -14.70 -26.18 -24.76
C MET A 1 -14.42 -27.06 -23.55
N SER A 2 -13.78 -26.52 -22.51
CA SER A 2 -13.54 -27.25 -21.26
C SER A 2 -14.71 -26.95 -20.34
N THR A 3 -15.60 -27.92 -20.17
CA THR A 3 -16.72 -27.87 -19.22
C THR A 3 -16.16 -27.96 -17.81
N THR A 4 -16.09 -26.83 -17.12
CA THR A 4 -15.91 -26.78 -15.67
C THR A 4 -17.19 -27.30 -15.03
N GLU A 5 -17.20 -28.57 -14.66
CA GLU A 5 -18.24 -29.13 -13.81
C GLU A 5 -18.06 -28.54 -12.40
N ASN A 6 -18.81 -27.47 -12.11
CA ASN A 6 -19.01 -27.02 -10.74
C ASN A 6 -19.83 -28.08 -10.01
N THR A 7 -19.17 -29.16 -9.55
CA THR A 7 -19.80 -30.12 -8.65
C THR A 7 -19.98 -29.41 -7.31
N THR A 8 -21.15 -28.82 -7.07
CA THR A 8 -21.59 -28.49 -5.72
C THR A 8 -21.67 -29.80 -4.94
N THR A 9 -20.60 -30.16 -4.25
CA THR A 9 -20.60 -31.27 -3.31
C THR A 9 -21.53 -30.88 -2.18
N VAL A 10 -22.78 -31.33 -2.25
CA VAL A 10 -23.70 -31.30 -1.12
C VAL A 10 -22.96 -31.93 0.06
N ILE A 11 -22.65 -31.14 1.07
CA ILE A 11 -21.99 -31.64 2.28
C ILE A 11 -23.02 -32.56 2.94
N VAL A 12 -22.79 -33.86 2.86
CA VAL A 12 -23.69 -34.85 3.44
C VAL A 12 -23.36 -34.97 4.92
N HIS A 13 -24.33 -34.63 5.76
CA HIS A 13 -24.31 -34.81 7.21
C HIS A 13 -25.19 -36.02 7.56
N GLU A 14 -24.64 -36.99 8.28
CA GLU A 14 -25.40 -38.14 8.79
C GLU A 14 -25.22 -38.23 10.31
N ALA A 15 -26.29 -37.98 11.06
CA ALA A 15 -26.24 -37.97 12.52
C ALA A 15 -25.93 -39.36 13.08
N ILE A 16 -24.97 -39.44 14.01
CA ILE A 16 -24.66 -40.67 14.76
C ILE A 16 -25.43 -40.64 16.09
N ASN A 17 -25.42 -39.49 16.76
CA ASN A 17 -26.20 -39.18 17.96
C ASN A 17 -26.38 -37.65 18.08
N GLU A 18 -26.91 -37.15 19.20
CA GLU A 18 -27.14 -35.71 19.42
C GLU A 18 -25.85 -34.85 19.44
N GLU A 19 -24.69 -35.46 19.70
CA GLU A 19 -23.41 -34.75 19.85
C GLU A 19 -22.42 -34.99 18.69
N TYR A 20 -22.63 -36.02 17.87
CA TYR A 20 -21.71 -36.51 16.86
C TYR A 20 -22.40 -36.83 15.53
N GLU A 21 -21.74 -36.48 14.45
CA GLU A 21 -22.22 -36.69 13.08
C GLU A 21 -21.09 -37.15 12.16
N TYR A 22 -21.44 -37.89 11.11
CA TYR A 22 -20.58 -38.10 9.95
C TYR A 22 -20.70 -36.90 9.00
N ILE A 23 -19.58 -36.31 8.62
CA ILE A 23 -19.49 -35.27 7.60
C ILE A 23 -18.66 -35.75 6.42
N GLN A 24 -19.16 -35.48 5.21
CA GLN A 24 -18.33 -35.51 3.99
C GLN A 24 -17.46 -34.25 3.92
N PHE A 25 -16.22 -34.33 4.41
CA PHE A 25 -15.31 -33.18 4.48
C PHE A 25 -14.82 -32.72 3.10
N ASN A 26 -14.56 -33.68 2.20
CA ASN A 26 -14.28 -33.43 0.78
C ASN A 26 -14.65 -34.68 -0.04
N LYS A 27 -14.37 -34.73 -1.34
CA LYS A 27 -14.69 -35.89 -2.19
C LYS A 27 -14.03 -37.22 -1.74
N GLN A 28 -13.02 -37.18 -0.87
CA GLN A 28 -12.24 -38.35 -0.43
C GLN A 28 -12.41 -38.70 1.05
N LEU A 29 -12.81 -37.75 1.89
CA LEU A 29 -12.83 -37.90 3.35
C LEU A 29 -14.26 -37.83 3.89
N ARG A 30 -14.66 -38.92 4.54
CA ARG A 30 -15.87 -39.00 5.36
C ARG A 30 -15.46 -39.20 6.82
N LEU A 31 -15.74 -38.20 7.65
CA LEU A 31 -15.15 -38.06 8.98
C LEU A 31 -16.22 -37.96 10.07
N ILE A 32 -15.86 -38.30 11.30
CA ILE A 32 -16.70 -38.08 12.48
C ILE A 32 -16.37 -36.70 13.05
N ARG A 33 -17.40 -35.86 13.22
CA ARG A 33 -17.33 -34.53 13.81
C ARG A 33 -18.14 -34.47 15.09
N SER A 34 -17.61 -33.77 16.09
CA SER A 34 -18.31 -33.34 17.29
C SER A 34 -19.06 -32.04 16.98
N VAL A 35 -20.39 -32.07 17.01
CA VAL A 35 -21.26 -30.92 16.66
C VAL A 35 -21.03 -29.73 17.60
N LYS A 36 -20.80 -30.02 18.89
CA LYS A 36 -20.65 -29.01 19.94
C LYS A 36 -19.42 -28.11 19.79
N ASP A 37 -18.28 -28.68 19.40
CA ASP A 37 -16.98 -28.02 19.46
C ASP A 37 -16.29 -27.93 18.08
N ASP A 38 -16.96 -28.37 17.00
CA ASP A 38 -16.42 -28.43 15.62
C ASP A 38 -15.09 -29.20 15.48
N MET A 39 -14.92 -30.26 16.28
CA MET A 39 -13.70 -31.07 16.31
C MET A 39 -13.89 -32.39 15.55
N TYR A 40 -12.83 -32.85 14.87
CA TYR A 40 -12.85 -34.03 14.00
C TYR A 40 -12.05 -35.18 14.59
N GLN A 41 -12.61 -36.39 14.58
CA GLN A 41 -11.96 -37.56 15.14
C GLN A 41 -10.79 -38.02 14.26
N MET A 42 -9.57 -38.09 14.80
CA MET A 42 -8.38 -38.52 14.05
C MET A 42 -8.48 -39.95 13.54
N GLN A 43 -9.13 -40.85 14.29
CA GLN A 43 -9.29 -42.24 13.86
C GLN A 43 -10.13 -42.32 12.58
N SER A 44 -11.19 -41.52 12.48
CA SER A 44 -12.02 -41.45 11.26
C SER A 44 -11.22 -40.95 10.06
N ILE A 45 -10.28 -40.02 10.26
CA ILE A 45 -9.36 -39.53 9.22
C ILE A 45 -8.46 -40.66 8.74
N LEU A 46 -7.85 -41.41 9.66
CA LEU A 46 -6.96 -42.53 9.31
C LEU A 46 -7.71 -43.62 8.53
N THR A 47 -8.92 -43.97 8.97
CA THR A 47 -9.78 -44.92 8.27
C THR A 47 -10.16 -44.43 6.88
N ALA A 48 -10.55 -43.16 6.72
CA ALA A 48 -10.89 -42.58 5.41
C ALA A 48 -9.68 -42.51 4.47
N CYS A 49 -8.47 -42.31 5.00
CA CYS A 49 -7.23 -42.28 4.24
C CYS A 49 -6.65 -43.67 3.91
N PHE A 50 -7.29 -44.77 4.34
CA PHE A 50 -6.75 -46.13 4.26
C PHE A 50 -5.33 -46.22 4.83
N ALA A 51 -5.10 -45.57 5.97
CA ALA A 51 -3.80 -45.59 6.64
C ALA A 51 -3.47 -47.01 7.15
N PRO A 52 -2.19 -47.42 7.16
CA PRO A 52 -1.80 -48.71 7.71
C PRO A 52 -2.04 -48.74 9.23
N ASP A 53 -2.44 -49.90 9.76
CA ASP A 53 -2.75 -50.10 11.19
C ASP A 53 -1.55 -49.81 12.13
N THR A 54 -0.35 -49.67 11.58
CA THR A 54 0.86 -49.28 12.31
C THR A 54 0.89 -47.80 12.71
N LYS A 55 0.10 -46.94 12.05
CA LYS A 55 0.03 -45.51 12.36
C LYS A 55 -1.03 -45.24 13.42
N LEU A 56 -0.59 -44.88 14.62
CA LEU A 56 -1.49 -44.48 15.70
C LEU A 56 -1.57 -42.95 15.79
N PRO A 57 -2.73 -42.37 16.17
CA PRO A 57 -2.85 -40.92 16.38
C PRO A 57 -1.77 -40.33 17.28
N LYS A 58 -1.30 -41.09 18.28
CA LYS A 58 -0.22 -40.69 19.20
C LYS A 58 1.11 -40.42 18.50
N ASP A 59 1.39 -41.09 17.40
CA ASP A 59 2.65 -40.94 16.66
C ASP A 59 2.69 -39.64 15.87
N TRP A 60 1.53 -39.12 15.45
CA TRP A 60 1.45 -37.81 14.81
C TRP A 60 1.94 -36.70 15.76
N PHE A 61 1.48 -36.69 17.01
CA PHE A 61 1.87 -35.69 18.02
C PHE A 61 3.35 -35.78 18.46
N ARG A 62 4.02 -36.90 18.20
CA ARG A 62 5.45 -37.09 18.53
C ARG A 62 6.39 -36.50 17.48
N ASN A 63 5.90 -36.22 16.27
CA ASN A 63 6.73 -35.66 15.21
C ASN A 63 7.06 -34.21 15.49
N GLN A 64 8.34 -33.84 15.32
CA GLN A 64 8.81 -32.47 15.53
C GLN A 64 8.05 -31.47 14.64
N SER A 65 7.88 -31.77 13.35
CA SER A 65 7.15 -30.91 12.41
C SER A 65 5.69 -30.68 12.81
N THR A 66 5.08 -31.64 13.51
CA THR A 66 3.72 -31.50 14.03
C THR A 66 3.67 -30.59 15.25
N GLN A 67 4.69 -30.64 16.12
CA GLN A 67 4.78 -29.74 17.27
C GLN A 67 4.98 -28.29 16.83
N GLU A 68 5.84 -28.06 15.83
CA GLU A 68 6.03 -26.74 15.21
C GLU A 68 4.73 -26.21 14.59
N LEU A 69 4.02 -27.05 13.84
CA LEU A 69 2.71 -26.69 13.28
C LEU A 69 1.69 -26.32 14.38
N LEU A 70 1.64 -27.10 15.46
CA LEU A 70 0.74 -26.83 16.59
C LEU A 70 1.09 -25.53 17.30
N SER A 71 2.39 -25.21 17.44
CA SER A 71 2.80 -23.93 18.02
C SER A 71 2.41 -22.74 17.13
N GLU A 72 2.59 -22.83 15.82
CA GLU A 72 2.18 -21.76 14.89
C GLU A 72 0.65 -21.63 14.82
N ALA A 73 -0.08 -22.74 14.78
CA ALA A 73 -1.54 -22.70 14.81
C ALA A 73 -2.08 -22.07 16.11
N GLN A 74 -1.43 -22.34 17.25
CA GLN A 74 -1.79 -21.73 18.52
C GLN A 74 -1.46 -20.24 18.53
N ARG A 75 -0.34 -19.86 17.92
CA ARG A 75 0.10 -18.49 17.75
C ARG A 75 -0.93 -17.71 16.93
N ASP A 76 -1.28 -18.18 15.73
CA ASP A 76 -2.25 -17.52 14.85
C ASP A 76 -3.60 -17.30 15.52
N ILE A 77 -4.11 -18.29 16.26
CA ILE A 77 -5.36 -18.16 17.02
C ILE A 77 -5.24 -17.02 18.05
N LEU A 78 -4.14 -16.97 18.82
CA LEU A 78 -3.92 -15.93 19.81
C LEU A 78 -3.80 -14.53 19.18
N PHE A 79 -3.15 -14.39 18.02
CA PHE A 79 -3.05 -13.10 17.32
C PHE A 79 -4.38 -12.66 16.69
N SER A 80 -5.18 -13.60 16.20
CA SER A 80 -6.51 -13.30 15.65
C SER A 80 -7.46 -12.77 16.73
N GLU A 81 -7.51 -13.42 17.90
CA GLU A 81 -8.36 -13.00 19.03
C GLU A 81 -7.94 -11.62 19.57
N ASN A 82 -6.64 -11.37 19.70
CA ASN A 82 -6.13 -10.07 20.13
C ASN A 82 -6.47 -8.95 19.13
N SER A 83 -6.54 -9.25 17.83
CA SER A 83 -6.90 -8.26 16.80
C SER A 83 -8.39 -7.90 16.81
N GLU A 84 -9.26 -8.83 17.22
CA GLU A 84 -10.71 -8.60 17.34
C GLU A 84 -11.02 -7.81 18.63
N GLU A 85 -10.39 -8.18 19.75
CA GLU A 85 -10.51 -7.42 21.00
C GLU A 85 -9.94 -5.99 20.86
N GLN A 86 -8.82 -5.82 20.14
CA GLN A 86 -8.27 -4.50 19.85
C GLN A 86 -9.16 -3.68 18.90
N ARG A 87 -9.82 -4.31 17.92
CA ARG A 87 -10.82 -3.63 17.08
C ARG A 87 -11.99 -3.13 17.93
N ASP A 88 -12.54 -3.98 18.79
CA ASP A 88 -13.69 -3.62 19.63
C ASP A 88 -13.36 -2.50 20.63
N ILE A 89 -12.16 -2.50 21.21
CA ILE A 89 -11.68 -1.41 22.07
C ILE A 89 -11.50 -0.12 21.24
N LEU A 90 -10.86 -0.18 20.06
CA LEU A 90 -10.67 0.97 19.16
C LEU A 90 -12.00 1.62 18.72
N PHE A 91 -13.05 0.82 18.53
CA PHE A 91 -14.37 1.31 18.10
C PHE A 91 -15.20 1.87 19.26
N SER A 92 -14.91 1.49 20.50
CA SER A 92 -15.66 1.94 21.68
C SER A 92 -15.16 3.26 22.27
N GLU A 93 -13.86 3.57 22.15
CA GLU A 93 -13.25 4.70 22.87
C GLU A 93 -12.84 5.91 22.01
N ASN A 94 -12.95 5.89 20.68
CA ASN A 94 -12.49 7.02 19.85
C ASN A 94 -13.56 7.74 19.02
N SER A 95 -13.54 9.08 19.13
CA SER A 95 -14.24 10.03 18.27
C SER A 95 -13.73 9.95 16.83
N GLU A 96 -14.57 10.39 15.88
CA GLU A 96 -14.41 10.23 14.43
C GLU A 96 -13.05 10.69 13.87
N GLU A 97 -12.32 11.56 14.58
CA GLU A 97 -11.06 12.17 14.13
C GLU A 97 -9.85 11.21 14.12
N GLN A 98 -9.83 10.15 14.96
CA GLN A 98 -8.71 9.18 14.94
C GLN A 98 -8.86 8.10 13.85
N ARG A 99 -10.04 7.99 13.23
CA ARG A 99 -10.30 7.00 12.18
C ARG A 99 -9.55 7.34 10.89
N ASP A 100 -9.32 8.62 10.60
CA ASP A 100 -8.65 9.06 9.37
C ASP A 100 -7.14 8.76 9.37
N ILE A 101 -6.50 8.66 10.54
CA ILE A 101 -5.07 8.34 10.64
C ILE A 101 -4.80 6.89 10.22
N LEU A 102 -5.72 5.96 10.52
CA LEU A 102 -5.57 4.53 10.24
C LEU A 102 -5.69 4.16 8.76
N PHE A 103 -6.35 5.01 7.96
CA PHE A 103 -6.60 4.79 6.53
C PHE A 103 -5.74 5.64 5.59
N SER A 104 -4.82 6.46 6.12
CA SER A 104 -3.84 7.15 5.29
C SER A 104 -2.67 6.22 4.91
N GLU A 105 -2.24 6.29 3.65
CA GLU A 105 -1.36 5.34 2.92
C GLU A 105 0.08 5.18 3.46
N ASN A 106 0.38 5.58 4.70
CA ASN A 106 1.76 5.67 5.20
C ASN A 106 2.01 4.99 6.56
N SER A 107 1.29 3.93 6.93
CA SER A 107 1.31 3.39 8.31
C SER A 107 1.62 1.91 8.47
N GLU A 108 2.75 1.42 7.94
CA GLU A 108 3.35 0.19 8.49
C GLU A 108 4.18 0.51 9.75
N GLU A 109 5.00 1.57 9.70
CA GLU A 109 5.86 1.96 10.82
C GLU A 109 5.10 2.54 12.02
N GLN A 110 3.99 3.24 11.78
CA GLN A 110 3.15 3.80 12.85
C GLN A 110 2.32 2.74 13.58
N ARG A 111 2.04 1.60 12.92
CA ARG A 111 1.37 0.47 13.57
C ARG A 111 2.28 -0.15 14.63
N ASP A 112 3.53 -0.43 14.29
CA ASP A 112 4.49 -1.07 15.20
C ASP A 112 4.75 -0.26 16.49
N ILE A 113 4.78 1.08 16.39
CA ILE A 113 4.98 1.95 17.55
C ILE A 113 3.78 1.88 18.51
N LEU A 114 2.56 1.96 17.98
CA LEU A 114 1.32 1.88 18.78
C LEU A 114 1.14 0.50 19.45
N PHE A 115 1.65 -0.57 18.82
CA PHE A 115 1.62 -1.93 19.36
C PHE A 115 2.56 -2.15 20.54
N SER A 116 3.65 -1.38 20.65
CA SER A 116 4.62 -1.54 21.73
C SER A 116 4.13 -1.00 23.08
N GLU A 117 3.52 0.20 23.07
CA GLU A 117 3.03 0.88 24.27
C GLU A 117 1.81 0.18 24.90
N ASN A 118 0.88 -0.34 24.10
CA ASN A 118 -0.32 -1.00 24.62
C ASN A 118 -0.10 -2.41 25.19
N SER A 119 1.09 -2.99 25.02
CA SER A 119 1.41 -4.33 25.54
C SER A 119 1.59 -4.36 27.06
N GLU A 120 1.90 -3.21 27.69
CA GLU A 120 2.13 -3.12 29.14
C GLU A 120 0.84 -2.91 29.95
N GLU A 121 -0.20 -2.29 29.38
CA GLU A 121 -1.40 -1.90 30.13
C GLU A 121 -2.51 -2.97 30.19
N GLN A 122 -2.59 -3.91 29.24
CA GLN A 122 -3.70 -4.88 29.14
C GLN A 122 -3.52 -6.19 29.93
N ARG A 123 -2.83 -6.17 31.08
CA ARG A 123 -2.65 -7.38 31.92
C ARG A 123 -3.83 -7.75 32.83
N VAL A 124 -4.98 -7.08 32.74
CA VAL A 124 -6.13 -7.30 33.65
C VAL A 124 -7.46 -7.39 32.89
N GLY A 125 -7.70 -8.51 32.23
CA GLY A 125 -9.00 -8.87 31.63
C GLY A 125 -9.14 -10.38 31.54
N LYS A 126 -10.32 -10.93 31.89
CA LYS A 126 -10.58 -12.39 31.90
C LYS A 126 -10.36 -12.99 30.51
N LYS A 127 -9.35 -13.87 30.36
CA LYS A 127 -9.10 -14.62 29.13
C LYS A 127 -10.36 -15.36 28.65
N PRO A 128 -10.87 -15.10 27.43
CA PRO A 128 -11.70 -16.08 26.75
C PRO A 128 -10.90 -17.38 26.61
N GLN A 129 -11.56 -18.51 26.75
CA GLN A 129 -10.91 -19.82 26.75
C GLN A 129 -10.42 -20.09 25.33
N SER A 130 -9.12 -19.94 25.09
CA SER A 130 -8.52 -20.09 23.76
C SER A 130 -8.97 -21.42 23.11
N PRO A 131 -9.36 -21.40 21.82
CA PRO A 131 -9.82 -22.58 21.09
C PRO A 131 -8.81 -23.71 21.22
N LYS A 132 -9.26 -24.86 21.72
CA LYS A 132 -8.40 -26.04 21.86
C LYS A 132 -8.12 -26.64 20.48
N LEU A 133 -6.85 -26.74 20.10
CA LEU A 133 -6.44 -27.33 18.82
C LEU A 133 -6.65 -28.85 18.73
N TYR A 134 -6.57 -29.56 19.86
CA TYR A 134 -6.83 -30.99 19.94
C TYR A 134 -7.28 -31.41 21.34
N GLU A 135 -7.97 -32.54 21.44
CA GLU A 135 -8.44 -33.11 22.71
C GLU A 135 -8.48 -34.64 22.63
N ASN A 136 -7.99 -35.33 23.67
CA ASN A 136 -8.13 -36.78 23.78
C ASN A 136 -9.34 -37.13 24.66
N ARG A 137 -10.36 -37.74 24.05
CA ARG A 137 -11.61 -38.11 24.71
C ARG A 137 -11.65 -39.62 24.97
N GLU A 138 -11.08 -40.06 26.09
CA GLU A 138 -10.98 -41.49 26.43
C GLU A 138 -12.25 -42.05 27.11
N LYS A 139 -13.08 -41.18 27.70
CA LYS A 139 -14.30 -41.56 28.45
C LYS A 139 -15.53 -41.87 27.57
N LEU A 140 -15.37 -41.84 26.25
CA LEU A 140 -16.45 -42.05 25.28
C LEU A 140 -16.66 -43.53 24.94
N PRO A 141 -17.83 -43.92 24.43
CA PRO A 141 -18.10 -45.29 23.97
C PRO A 141 -17.12 -45.75 22.89
N ASN A 142 -16.93 -47.08 22.81
CA ASN A 142 -16.02 -47.69 21.86
C ASN A 142 -16.43 -47.31 20.42
N GLY A 143 -15.52 -46.71 19.66
CA GLY A 143 -15.77 -46.15 18.32
C GLY A 143 -15.74 -44.62 18.26
N LEU A 144 -16.17 -43.91 19.32
CA LEU A 144 -16.12 -42.44 19.40
C LEU A 144 -14.96 -41.92 20.25
N ARG A 145 -14.35 -42.77 21.08
CA ARG A 145 -13.18 -42.39 21.88
C ARG A 145 -11.93 -42.14 21.03
N GLY A 146 -11.02 -41.34 21.57
CA GLY A 146 -9.70 -41.06 20.99
C GLY A 146 -9.43 -39.58 20.77
N TYR A 147 -8.47 -39.29 19.90
CA TYR A 147 -8.04 -37.92 19.62
C TYR A 147 -8.98 -37.21 18.65
N TYR A 148 -9.33 -35.99 19.00
CA TYR A 148 -10.08 -35.04 18.19
C TYR A 148 -9.18 -33.85 17.87
N VAL A 149 -9.24 -33.37 16.64
CA VAL A 149 -8.42 -32.26 16.13
C VAL A 149 -9.28 -31.18 15.50
N HIS A 150 -8.79 -29.94 15.56
CA HIS A 150 -9.44 -28.79 14.94
C HIS A 150 -9.56 -28.93 13.41
N ARG A 151 -10.58 -28.31 12.82
CA ARG A 151 -10.89 -28.36 11.38
C ARG A 151 -9.68 -28.09 10.48
N LEU A 152 -8.84 -27.11 10.83
CA LEU A 152 -7.65 -26.74 10.06
C LEU A 152 -6.55 -27.81 10.05
N LEU A 153 -6.51 -28.67 11.07
CA LEU A 153 -5.52 -29.74 11.19
C LEU A 153 -5.91 -31.01 10.43
N VAL A 154 -7.18 -31.15 10.03
CA VAL A 154 -7.69 -32.35 9.33
C VAL A 154 -6.86 -32.70 8.11
N ASN A 155 -6.56 -31.71 7.26
CA ASN A 155 -5.75 -31.92 6.07
C ASN A 155 -4.31 -32.28 6.40
N ASN A 156 -3.73 -31.73 7.47
CA ASN A 156 -2.37 -32.09 7.88
C ASN A 156 -2.29 -33.54 8.39
N VAL A 157 -3.25 -33.94 9.24
CA VAL A 157 -3.35 -35.33 9.72
C VAL A 157 -3.56 -36.30 8.56
N ALA A 158 -4.41 -35.95 7.60
CA ALA A 158 -4.65 -36.76 6.40
C ALA A 158 -3.41 -36.88 5.50
N GLN A 159 -2.61 -35.82 5.38
CA GLN A 159 -1.33 -35.84 4.67
C GLN A 159 -0.31 -36.76 5.34
N TRP A 160 -0.20 -36.68 6.66
CA TRP A 160 0.64 -37.60 7.44
C TRP A 160 0.15 -39.05 7.32
N ALA A 161 -1.16 -39.27 7.32
CA ALA A 161 -1.77 -40.58 7.18
C ALA A 161 -1.45 -41.24 5.83
N SER A 162 -1.62 -40.50 4.72
CA SER A 162 -1.49 -41.02 3.36
C SER A 162 -0.74 -40.08 2.43
N ALA A 163 0.38 -40.55 1.87
CA ALA A 163 1.15 -39.82 0.87
C ALA A 163 0.32 -39.55 -0.42
N ARG A 164 -0.62 -40.44 -0.75
CA ARG A 164 -1.54 -40.25 -1.89
C ARG A 164 -2.47 -39.05 -1.67
N TYR A 165 -2.96 -38.89 -0.44
CA TYR A 165 -3.77 -37.73 -0.07
C TYR A 165 -2.93 -36.45 -0.07
N SER A 166 -1.68 -36.51 0.39
CA SER A 166 -0.75 -35.37 0.31
C SER A 166 -0.52 -34.91 -1.12
N TRP A 167 -0.28 -35.83 -2.06
CA TRP A 167 -0.17 -35.47 -3.47
C TRP A 167 -1.46 -34.86 -4.06
N TYR A 168 -2.63 -35.32 -3.59
CA TYR A 168 -3.91 -34.74 -3.98
C TYR A 168 -4.06 -33.29 -3.49
N VAL A 169 -3.71 -33.02 -2.22
CA VAL A 169 -3.74 -31.66 -1.66
C VAL A 169 -2.78 -30.73 -2.39
N CYS A 170 -1.56 -31.18 -2.71
CA CYS A 170 -0.61 -30.36 -3.50
C CYS A 170 -1.17 -29.99 -4.88
N LYS A 171 -1.84 -30.93 -5.56
CA LYS A 171 -2.49 -30.66 -6.85
C LYS A 171 -3.66 -29.67 -6.72
N LEU A 172 -4.46 -29.80 -5.67
CA LEU A 172 -5.56 -28.88 -5.40
C LEU A 172 -5.05 -27.46 -5.13
N LEU A 173 -3.97 -27.33 -4.36
CA LEU A 173 -3.34 -26.03 -4.07
C LEU A 173 -2.72 -25.40 -5.33
N ASP A 174 -2.07 -26.17 -6.21
CA ASP A 174 -1.54 -25.64 -7.48
C ASP A 174 -2.67 -25.09 -8.36
N GLU A 175 -3.80 -25.81 -8.44
CA GLU A 175 -4.95 -25.39 -9.23
C GLU A 175 -5.59 -24.11 -8.68
N LEU A 176 -5.71 -23.98 -7.36
CA LEU A 176 -6.23 -22.79 -6.71
C LEU A 176 -5.32 -21.57 -6.97
N HIS A 177 -4.01 -21.69 -6.74
CA HIS A 177 -3.06 -20.61 -7.02
C HIS A 177 -2.97 -20.26 -8.52
N ARG A 178 -3.27 -21.22 -9.41
CA ARG A 178 -3.37 -20.95 -10.84
C ARG A 178 -4.60 -20.10 -11.16
N GLN A 179 -5.74 -20.38 -10.53
CA GLN A 179 -6.96 -19.59 -10.70
C GLN A 179 -6.77 -18.16 -10.19
N GLU A 180 -6.20 -17.98 -8.99
CA GLU A 180 -5.92 -16.67 -8.40
C GLU A 180 -5.00 -15.81 -9.29
N ARG A 181 -3.93 -16.40 -9.85
CA ARG A 181 -3.06 -15.70 -10.80
C ARG A 181 -3.82 -15.26 -12.05
N GLY A 182 -4.67 -16.12 -12.61
CA GLY A 182 -5.49 -15.77 -13.78
C GLY A 182 -6.48 -14.64 -13.49
N GLU A 183 -7.06 -14.57 -12.29
CA GLU A 183 -7.91 -13.45 -11.89
C GLU A 183 -7.13 -12.15 -11.73
N MET A 184 -5.93 -12.22 -11.15
CA MET A 184 -5.03 -11.07 -11.03
C MET A 184 -4.58 -10.54 -12.40
N GLU A 185 -4.25 -11.42 -13.33
CA GLU A 185 -3.91 -11.06 -14.71
C GLU A 185 -5.07 -10.36 -15.43
N LYS A 186 -6.31 -10.86 -15.28
CA LYS A 186 -7.50 -10.18 -15.82
C LYS A 186 -7.70 -8.79 -15.24
N LYS A 187 -7.49 -8.62 -13.92
CA LYS A 187 -7.59 -7.31 -13.27
C LYS A 187 -6.51 -6.34 -13.78
N LEU A 188 -5.30 -6.83 -14.03
CA LEU A 188 -4.22 -6.03 -14.62
C LEU A 188 -4.55 -5.62 -16.04
N GLN A 189 -4.95 -6.56 -16.91
CA GLN A 189 -5.36 -6.26 -18.28
C GLN A 189 -6.49 -5.23 -18.34
N ALA A 190 -7.51 -5.37 -17.49
CA ALA A 190 -8.59 -4.39 -17.41
C ALA A 190 -8.10 -3.00 -16.97
N LYS A 191 -7.12 -2.93 -16.05
CA LYS A 191 -6.50 -1.65 -15.65
C LYS A 191 -5.71 -1.04 -16.82
N ASP A 192 -4.94 -1.84 -17.54
CA ASP A 192 -4.13 -1.38 -18.68
C ASP A 192 -5.02 -0.86 -19.83
N GLU A 193 -6.12 -1.54 -20.15
CA GLU A 193 -7.11 -1.08 -21.13
C GLU A 193 -7.75 0.26 -20.73
N VAL A 194 -8.08 0.43 -19.44
CA VAL A 194 -8.60 1.69 -18.90
C VAL A 194 -7.56 2.79 -19.02
N ILE A 195 -6.29 2.53 -18.71
CA ILE A 195 -5.19 3.50 -18.87
C ILE A 195 -5.07 3.91 -20.34
N GLU A 196 -5.02 2.96 -21.27
CA GLU A 196 -4.90 3.26 -22.71
C GLU A 196 -6.07 4.13 -23.22
N SER A 197 -7.29 3.88 -22.73
CA SER A 197 -8.47 4.68 -23.07
C SER A 197 -8.41 6.12 -22.52
N LYS A 198 -7.86 6.28 -21.30
CA LYS A 198 -7.64 7.58 -20.67
C LYS A 198 -6.55 8.36 -21.40
N ASP A 199 -5.45 7.72 -21.78
CA ASP A 199 -4.35 8.33 -22.53
C ASP A 199 -4.83 8.83 -23.90
N LYS A 200 -5.60 8.01 -24.63
CA LYS A 200 -6.24 8.44 -25.90
C LYS A 200 -7.15 9.65 -25.71
N SER A 201 -7.83 9.75 -24.56
CA SER A 201 -8.70 10.89 -24.22
C SER A 201 -7.90 12.14 -23.83
N ILE A 202 -6.79 11.98 -23.11
CA ILE A 202 -5.84 13.05 -22.77
C ILE A 202 -5.22 13.61 -24.05
N GLN A 203 -4.70 12.76 -24.94
CA GLN A 203 -4.11 13.16 -26.22
C GLN A 203 -5.09 13.97 -27.09
N LYS A 204 -6.39 13.65 -27.06
CA LYS A 204 -7.43 14.43 -27.76
C LYS A 204 -7.73 15.78 -27.10
N ARG A 205 -7.41 15.99 -25.82
CA ARG A 205 -7.60 17.26 -25.11
C ARG A 205 -6.42 18.22 -25.27
N ILE A 206 -5.20 17.72 -25.45
CA ILE A 206 -3.97 18.50 -25.66
C ILE A 206 -4.09 19.57 -26.78
N PRO A 207 -4.77 19.36 -27.93
CA PRO A 207 -4.79 20.35 -29.02
C PRO A 207 -5.60 21.63 -28.73
N ARG A 208 -6.39 21.68 -27.64
CA ARG A 208 -7.29 22.81 -27.36
C ARG A 208 -6.70 23.86 -26.40
N SER A 209 -5.64 23.54 -25.67
CA SER A 209 -5.13 24.44 -24.61
C SER A 209 -4.12 25.45 -25.12
N VAL A 210 -3.32 25.11 -26.13
CA VAL A 210 -2.33 26.02 -26.71
C VAL A 210 -2.18 25.77 -28.23
N PRO A 211 -2.27 26.79 -29.09
CA PRO A 211 -2.06 26.62 -30.52
C PRO A 211 -0.65 26.11 -30.83
N LYS A 212 -0.57 25.04 -31.65
CA LYS A 212 0.70 24.42 -32.07
C LYS A 212 1.68 25.48 -32.58
N GLY A 213 2.89 25.51 -32.01
CA GLY A 213 3.96 26.45 -32.37
C GLY A 213 3.96 27.78 -31.58
N THR A 214 2.97 28.02 -30.72
CA THR A 214 2.98 29.18 -29.80
C THR A 214 3.35 28.83 -28.36
N GLU A 215 3.48 27.55 -28.04
CA GLU A 215 3.69 27.01 -26.68
C GLU A 215 4.87 27.65 -25.92
N LYS A 216 5.97 27.95 -26.61
CA LYS A 216 7.19 28.52 -26.03
C LYS A 216 7.49 29.94 -26.55
N SER A 217 6.45 30.77 -26.74
CA SER A 217 6.56 32.09 -27.40
C SER A 217 7.00 33.25 -26.51
N TYR A 218 7.42 33.02 -25.27
CA TYR A 218 7.78 34.07 -24.32
C TYR A 218 9.28 34.06 -23.98
N LYS A 219 9.77 35.26 -23.65
CA LYS A 219 11.13 35.55 -23.19
C LYS A 219 11.07 36.22 -21.83
N TYR A 220 12.10 35.97 -21.04
CA TYR A 220 12.25 36.55 -19.71
C TYR A 220 13.58 37.26 -19.59
N MET A 221 13.55 38.47 -19.04
CA MET A 221 14.73 39.28 -18.84
C MET A 221 14.65 39.99 -17.50
N ILE A 222 15.77 40.03 -16.79
CA ILE A 222 15.98 40.87 -15.62
C ILE A 222 17.14 41.81 -15.94
N TYR A 223 16.91 43.11 -15.81
CA TYR A 223 17.96 44.12 -16.00
C TYR A 223 18.14 44.97 -14.74
N THR A 224 19.36 45.46 -14.56
CA THR A 224 19.78 46.25 -13.41
C THR A 224 19.73 47.75 -13.75
N GLU A 225 19.32 48.55 -12.78
CA GLU A 225 19.40 50.01 -12.80
C GLU A 225 20.07 50.47 -11.50
N GLU A 226 21.14 51.25 -11.65
CA GLU A 226 21.86 51.85 -10.53
C GLU A 226 21.14 53.13 -10.08
N LEU A 227 21.04 53.34 -8.77
CA LEU A 227 20.42 54.51 -8.19
C LEU A 227 21.40 55.69 -8.17
N GLU A 228 20.97 56.86 -8.64
CA GLU A 228 21.81 58.06 -8.74
C GLU A 228 22.04 58.79 -7.41
N LYS A 229 21.36 58.38 -6.33
CA LYS A 229 21.46 59.03 -5.00
C LYS A 229 22.67 58.54 -4.23
N GLU A 230 23.45 59.45 -3.65
CA GLU A 230 24.70 59.16 -2.92
C GLU A 230 24.51 58.24 -1.70
N GLU A 231 23.30 58.17 -1.13
CA GLU A 231 22.97 57.38 0.07
C GLU A 231 22.71 55.89 -0.22
N ASP A 232 22.46 55.50 -1.48
CA ASP A 232 22.05 54.14 -1.88
C ASP A 232 23.04 53.48 -2.87
N ARG A 233 24.33 53.87 -2.83
CA ARG A 233 25.36 53.38 -3.78
C ARG A 233 25.49 51.86 -3.87
N ASP A 234 25.14 51.16 -2.80
CA ASP A 234 25.30 49.72 -2.66
C ASP A 234 24.03 48.92 -3.02
N MET A 235 22.93 49.62 -3.31
CA MET A 235 21.67 49.02 -3.76
C MET A 235 21.52 49.08 -5.28
N VAL A 236 20.86 48.06 -5.84
CA VAL A 236 20.55 47.94 -7.26
C VAL A 236 19.08 47.62 -7.43
N MET A 237 18.49 48.22 -8.45
CA MET A 237 17.11 47.97 -8.84
C MET A 237 17.06 46.92 -9.96
N LEU A 238 16.39 45.80 -9.70
CA LEU A 238 16.14 44.72 -10.64
C LEU A 238 14.74 44.85 -11.25
N HIS A 239 14.67 44.94 -12.56
CA HIS A 239 13.40 45.01 -13.30
C HIS A 239 13.07 43.65 -13.93
N LEU A 240 11.98 43.03 -13.46
CA LEU A 240 11.49 41.72 -13.88
C LEU A 240 10.56 41.84 -15.10
N VAL A 241 11.00 41.35 -16.26
CA VAL A 241 10.25 41.54 -17.51
C VAL A 241 10.00 40.23 -18.25
N ARG A 242 8.72 39.90 -18.43
CA ARG A 242 8.23 38.83 -19.32
C ARG A 242 7.59 39.45 -20.56
N ARG A 243 8.04 39.06 -21.76
CA ARG A 243 7.47 39.55 -23.04
C ARG A 243 7.31 38.43 -24.04
N ASN A 244 6.36 38.60 -24.95
CA ASN A 244 6.23 37.73 -26.12
C ASN A 244 7.41 37.98 -27.09
N ASN A 245 7.86 36.95 -27.78
CA ASN A 245 8.90 37.02 -28.81
C ASN A 245 8.67 38.14 -29.84
N LYS A 246 7.42 38.39 -30.23
CA LYS A 246 7.04 39.43 -31.20
C LYS A 246 7.13 40.86 -30.66
N SER A 247 7.08 41.06 -29.35
CA SER A 247 7.07 42.38 -28.70
C SER A 247 8.40 42.69 -28.00
N PHE A 248 9.43 41.86 -28.18
CA PHE A 248 10.72 42.02 -27.51
C PHE A 248 11.58 43.15 -28.10
N TYR A 249 11.20 43.73 -29.24
CA TYR A 249 11.96 44.77 -29.93
C TYR A 249 12.27 45.99 -29.04
N ASP A 250 11.35 46.38 -28.16
CA ASP A 250 11.51 47.53 -27.26
C ASP A 250 12.65 47.33 -26.25
N LEU A 251 12.93 46.08 -25.89
CA LEU A 251 13.97 45.69 -24.92
C LEU A 251 15.30 45.35 -25.59
N ALA A 252 15.36 45.30 -26.93
CA ALA A 252 16.56 44.90 -27.66
C ALA A 252 17.77 45.84 -27.40
N LYS A 253 17.50 47.11 -27.07
CA LYS A 253 18.54 48.08 -26.67
C LYS A 253 19.16 47.72 -25.32
N ILE A 254 18.33 47.36 -24.34
CA ILE A 254 18.75 46.97 -22.99
C ILE A 254 19.42 45.61 -23.02
N TYR A 255 18.89 44.67 -23.82
CA TYR A 255 19.47 43.35 -24.01
C TYR A 255 20.93 43.38 -24.50
N LYS A 256 21.27 44.34 -25.37
CA LYS A 256 22.63 44.54 -25.90
C LYS A 256 23.52 45.39 -25.00
N SER A 257 23.00 45.91 -23.89
CA SER A 257 23.72 46.76 -22.96
C SER A 257 24.20 45.96 -21.75
N ASP A 258 25.18 46.48 -21.01
CA ASP A 258 25.72 45.86 -19.78
C ASP A 258 24.71 45.82 -18.62
N ARG A 259 23.53 46.45 -18.80
CA ARG A 259 22.42 46.41 -17.84
C ARG A 259 21.67 45.07 -17.84
N ASN A 260 21.88 44.21 -18.82
CA ASN A 260 21.23 42.90 -18.88
C ASN A 260 21.88 41.94 -17.86
N TRP A 261 21.15 41.57 -16.82
CA TRP A 261 21.68 40.77 -15.72
C TRP A 261 21.30 39.29 -15.83
N PHE A 262 20.08 38.98 -16.29
CA PHE A 262 19.60 37.62 -16.52
C PHE A 262 18.65 37.54 -17.72
N TYR A 263 18.78 36.49 -18.54
CA TYR A 263 17.96 36.29 -19.73
C TYR A 263 17.68 34.82 -20.00
N ARG A 264 16.41 34.49 -20.32
CA ARG A 264 15.98 33.15 -20.74
C ARG A 264 15.00 33.22 -21.91
N GLU A 265 15.17 32.29 -22.84
CA GLU A 265 14.31 32.11 -24.02
C GLU A 265 13.40 30.88 -23.88
N ASN A 266 12.40 30.80 -24.76
CA ASN A 266 11.53 29.65 -24.92
C ASN A 266 10.70 29.33 -23.66
N LEU A 267 10.23 30.37 -22.97
CA LEU A 267 9.36 30.18 -21.82
C LEU A 267 7.97 29.70 -22.24
N PRO A 268 7.40 28.72 -21.52
CA PRO A 268 6.02 28.31 -21.71
C PRO A 268 5.01 29.45 -21.50
N ILE A 269 3.90 29.40 -22.25
CA ILE A 269 2.77 30.35 -22.10
C ILE A 269 2.17 30.29 -20.69
N SER A 270 2.12 29.12 -20.08
CA SER A 270 1.50 28.89 -18.77
C SER A 270 2.34 29.39 -17.59
N MET A 271 3.63 29.66 -17.76
CA MET A 271 4.51 30.00 -16.64
C MET A 271 4.31 31.44 -16.13
N THR A 272 4.39 31.64 -14.81
CA THR A 272 4.36 32.94 -14.11
C THR A 272 5.68 33.25 -13.39
N PRO A 273 6.78 33.54 -14.13
CA PRO A 273 8.12 33.60 -13.55
C PRO A 273 8.29 34.71 -12.50
N ASN A 274 7.54 35.80 -12.63
CA ASN A 274 7.63 36.94 -11.71
C ASN A 274 7.21 36.58 -10.28
N GLU A 275 6.26 35.68 -10.09
CA GLU A 275 5.80 35.28 -8.76
C GLU A 275 6.84 34.38 -8.11
N GLN A 276 7.31 33.38 -8.86
CA GLN A 276 8.32 32.43 -8.40
C GLN A 276 9.65 33.12 -8.08
N ILE A 277 10.10 34.08 -8.89
CA ILE A 277 11.33 34.84 -8.60
C ILE A 277 11.18 35.68 -7.33
N LYS A 278 10.00 36.25 -7.05
CA LYS A 278 9.76 36.96 -5.79
C LYS A 278 9.82 36.01 -4.59
N GLU A 279 9.31 34.79 -4.72
CA GLU A 279 9.42 33.77 -3.68
C GLU A 279 10.88 33.36 -3.45
N ILE A 280 11.65 33.14 -4.52
CA ILE A 280 13.09 32.86 -4.44
C ILE A 280 13.82 33.97 -3.67
N VAL A 281 13.54 35.24 -3.98
CA VAL A 281 14.15 36.39 -3.28
C VAL A 281 13.76 36.39 -1.80
N LYS A 282 12.48 36.18 -1.47
CA LYS A 282 12.00 36.13 -0.08
C LYS A 282 12.62 35.00 0.74
N ASN A 283 12.87 33.85 0.11
CA ASN A 283 13.41 32.66 0.77
C ASN A 283 14.93 32.70 0.90
N THR A 284 15.62 33.41 -0.01
CA THR A 284 17.09 33.44 -0.06
C THR A 284 17.66 34.60 0.74
N LEU A 285 17.02 35.77 0.70
CA LEU A 285 17.54 36.99 1.34
C LEU A 285 16.82 37.30 2.64
N PRO A 286 17.51 37.88 3.65
CA PRO A 286 16.87 38.37 4.86
C PRO A 286 15.92 39.54 4.54
N GLN A 287 14.86 39.71 5.35
CA GLN A 287 13.79 40.70 5.10
C GLN A 287 14.27 42.16 5.02
N THR A 288 15.45 42.47 5.57
CA THR A 288 16.04 43.81 5.52
C THR A 288 16.82 44.09 4.23
N HIS A 289 17.06 43.08 3.39
CA HIS A 289 17.91 43.15 2.20
C HIS A 289 17.13 43.32 0.89
N TYR A 290 15.80 43.33 0.94
CA TYR A 290 15.00 43.50 -0.27
C TYR A 290 13.76 44.36 -0.06
N ASP A 291 13.40 45.14 -1.08
CA ASP A 291 12.11 45.81 -1.21
C ASP A 291 11.47 45.45 -2.56
N ILE A 292 10.31 44.79 -2.53
CA ILE A 292 9.61 44.30 -3.72
C ILE A 292 8.43 45.22 -4.02
N LYS A 293 8.48 45.90 -5.17
CA LYS A 293 7.39 46.75 -5.67
C LYS A 293 6.98 46.31 -7.06
N GLY A 294 5.86 45.59 -7.15
CA GLY A 294 5.30 45.19 -8.45
C GLY A 294 6.24 44.28 -9.23
N CYS A 295 6.82 44.78 -10.33
CA CYS A 295 7.80 44.06 -11.16
C CYS A 295 9.25 44.47 -10.88
N THR A 296 9.49 45.18 -9.79
CA THR A 296 10.79 45.73 -9.45
C THR A 296 11.22 45.22 -8.07
N ILE A 297 12.49 44.86 -7.94
CA ILE A 297 13.10 44.41 -6.69
C ILE A 297 14.32 45.26 -6.42
N LEU A 298 14.39 45.90 -5.26
CA LEU A 298 15.59 46.59 -4.77
C LEU A 298 16.37 45.62 -3.90
N THR A 299 17.65 45.40 -4.17
CA THR A 299 18.54 44.52 -3.38
C THR A 299 19.95 45.07 -3.30
N PHE A 300 20.76 44.57 -2.37
CA PHE A 300 22.19 44.89 -2.30
C PHE A 300 22.98 44.25 -3.46
N LYS A 301 24.10 44.90 -3.85
CA LYS A 301 25.02 44.40 -4.89
C LYS A 301 25.66 43.07 -4.54
N GLU A 302 25.91 42.83 -3.26
CA GLU A 302 26.54 41.61 -2.74
C GLU A 302 25.68 40.35 -2.98
N ASP A 303 24.36 40.51 -2.88
CA ASP A 303 23.38 39.43 -2.99
C ASP A 303 23.08 39.01 -4.45
N LEU A 304 23.57 39.77 -5.44
CA LEU A 304 23.31 39.52 -6.86
C LEU A 304 23.92 38.20 -7.34
N THR A 305 25.09 37.81 -6.88
CA THR A 305 25.72 36.55 -7.31
C THR A 305 24.89 35.35 -6.86
N LEU A 306 24.47 35.34 -5.59
CA LEU A 306 23.64 34.30 -5.00
C LEU A 306 22.25 34.21 -5.64
N LEU A 307 21.59 35.35 -5.86
CA LEU A 307 20.30 35.39 -6.53
C LEU A 307 20.37 34.86 -7.97
N LYS A 308 21.44 35.20 -8.70
CA LYS A 308 21.61 34.74 -10.08
C LYS A 308 21.75 33.22 -10.15
N GLU A 309 22.46 32.61 -9.22
CA GLU A 309 22.60 31.15 -9.11
C GLU A 309 21.24 30.48 -8.85
N LYS A 310 20.51 30.94 -7.84
CA LYS A 310 19.19 30.37 -7.47
C LYS A 310 18.13 30.53 -8.57
N ILE A 311 18.12 31.68 -9.25
CA ILE A 311 17.23 31.90 -10.40
C ILE A 311 17.62 30.97 -11.56
N THR A 312 18.92 30.77 -11.80
CA THR A 312 19.41 29.86 -12.85
C THR A 312 18.98 28.42 -12.57
N GLU A 313 19.16 27.94 -11.35
CA GLU A 313 18.73 26.63 -10.85
C GLU A 313 17.23 26.40 -11.06
N TYR A 314 16.39 27.39 -10.69
CA TYR A 314 14.95 27.32 -10.91
C TYR A 314 14.58 27.09 -12.39
N PHE A 315 15.21 27.83 -13.32
CA PHE A 315 14.89 27.70 -14.74
C PHE A 315 15.47 26.44 -15.40
N ASP A 316 16.55 25.87 -14.85
CA ASP A 316 17.15 24.65 -15.38
C ASP A 316 16.40 23.41 -14.87
N ASN A 317 16.02 23.35 -13.58
CA ASN A 317 15.22 22.25 -13.03
C ASN A 317 13.81 22.16 -13.65
N PHE A 318 13.25 23.30 -14.07
CA PHE A 318 11.94 23.33 -14.75
C PHE A 318 11.92 22.58 -16.09
N LYS A 319 13.09 22.22 -16.66
CA LYS A 319 13.17 21.47 -17.93
C LYS A 319 13.20 19.95 -17.77
N GLU A 320 13.40 19.41 -16.57
CA GLU A 320 13.57 17.96 -16.35
C GLU A 320 12.24 17.20 -16.19
N GLU A 321 11.09 17.88 -16.15
CA GLU A 321 9.76 17.27 -16.00
C GLU A 321 8.97 17.12 -17.33
N GLU A 322 9.58 17.39 -18.50
CA GLU A 322 9.07 16.99 -19.83
C GLU A 322 9.68 15.66 -20.27
#